data_AF-A0A7Y4B7V9-F1
#
_entry.id   AF-A0A7Y4B7V9-F1
#
_cell.length_a   1.000
_cell.length_b   1.000
_cell.length_c   1.000
_cell.angle_alpha   90.00
_cell.angle_beta   90.00
_cell.angle_gamma   90.00
#
_symmetry.space_group_name_H-M   'P 1'
#
loop_
_entity.id
_entity.type
_entity.pdbx_description
1 polymer ?
#
loop_
_entity_poly.entity_id
_entity_poly.type
_entity_poly.pdbx_seq_one_letter_code
_entity_poly.pdbx_strand_id
1 'polypeptide(L)' 'RALKRTLLSSKRPDLAEGCDERFDIEFIKFLWDYPKNSKPVIMDKLNTLTSNKRIIIAKSVEQALHLCKSS' A
#
# COMPACT_ATOMS: atom_id res chain seq x y z
N ARG A 1 2.76 8.57 6.85
CA ARG A 1 2.56 8.86 5.41
C ARG A 1 1.07 9.04 5.06
N ALA A 2 0.21 8.07 5.36
CA ALA A 2 -1.23 8.18 5.08
C ALA A 2 -1.91 9.36 5.79
N LEU A 3 -1.74 9.50 7.12
CA LEU A 3 -2.29 10.64 7.88
C LEU A 3 -1.82 12.01 7.36
N LYS A 4 -0.51 12.15 7.08
CA LYS A 4 0.05 13.38 6.47
C LYS A 4 -0.60 13.68 5.11
N ARG A 5 -0.89 12.65 4.32
CA ARG A 5 -1.57 12.80 3.02
C ARG A 5 -3.02 13.24 3.20
N THR A 6 -3.76 12.59 4.10
CA THR A 6 -5.14 12.96 4.42
C THR A 6 -5.28 14.42 4.85
N LEU A 7 -4.33 14.94 5.63
CA LEU A 7 -4.40 16.30 6.17
C LEU A 7 -3.89 17.39 5.21
N LEU A 8 -2.98 17.05 4.29
CA LEU A 8 -2.23 18.05 3.49
C LEU A 8 -2.38 17.90 1.98
N SER A 9 -3.02 16.85 1.47
CA SER A 9 -3.19 16.65 0.02
C SER A 9 -4.55 17.12 -0.46
N SER A 10 -4.57 17.73 -1.63
CA SER A 10 -5.79 18.03 -2.38
C SER A 10 -6.45 16.75 -2.89
N LYS A 11 -7.74 16.83 -3.24
CA LYS A 11 -8.50 15.72 -3.84
C LYS A 11 -7.68 15.10 -4.98
N ARG A 12 -7.56 13.78 -4.97
CA ARG A 12 -6.88 13.01 -6.00
C ARG A 12 -7.54 13.26 -7.37
N PRO A 13 -6.80 13.77 -8.37
CA PRO A 13 -7.38 14.07 -9.68
C PRO A 13 -7.72 12.80 -10.47
N ASP A 14 -7.23 11.64 -10.02
CA ASP A 14 -7.51 10.34 -10.60
C ASP A 14 -8.75 9.63 -9.98
N LEU A 15 -9.45 10.27 -9.04
CA LEU A 15 -10.73 9.78 -8.53
C LEU A 15 -11.84 10.02 -9.56
N ALA A 16 -12.66 9.00 -9.79
CA ALA A 16 -13.86 9.14 -10.58
C ALA A 16 -14.87 10.10 -9.91
N GLU A 17 -15.71 10.74 -10.71
CA GLU A 17 -16.78 11.60 -10.20
C GLU A 17 -17.70 10.82 -9.25
N GLY A 18 -18.03 11.42 -8.10
CA GLY A 18 -18.80 10.76 -7.04
C GLY A 18 -18.00 9.79 -6.16
N CYS A 19 -16.71 9.59 -6.41
CA CYS A 19 -15.82 8.81 -5.53
C CYS A 19 -15.09 9.75 -4.56
N ASP A 20 -15.75 10.11 -3.46
CA ASP A 20 -15.10 10.88 -2.41
C ASP A 20 -14.05 10.05 -1.67
N GLU A 21 -12.97 10.72 -1.27
CA GLU A 21 -11.86 10.10 -0.58
C GLU A 21 -12.29 9.69 0.85
N ARG A 22 -12.27 8.38 1.13
CA ARG A 22 -12.74 7.84 2.41
C ARG A 22 -11.62 7.87 3.45
N PHE A 23 -11.70 8.83 4.36
CA PHE A 23 -10.74 9.02 5.46
C PHE A 23 -11.47 9.18 6.80
N ASP A 24 -12.28 8.18 7.14
CA ASP A 24 -12.92 8.10 8.45
C ASP A 24 -11.97 7.50 9.52
N ILE A 25 -12.40 7.55 10.77
CA ILE A 25 -11.65 7.03 11.91
C ILE A 25 -11.43 5.51 11.78
N GLU A 26 -12.39 4.79 11.19
CA GLU A 26 -12.29 3.35 10.93
C GLU A 26 -11.13 3.05 9.97
N PHE A 27 -10.99 3.83 8.91
CA PHE A 27 -9.88 3.72 7.96
C PHE A 27 -8.53 4.00 8.64
N ILE A 28 -8.46 5.01 9.51
CA ILE A 28 -7.23 5.31 10.26
C ILE A 28 -6.87 4.14 11.19
N LYS A 29 -7.85 3.58 11.91
CA LYS A 29 -7.65 2.42 12.79
C LYS A 29 -7.16 1.21 11.99
N PHE A 30 -7.77 0.94 10.84
CA PHE A 30 -7.36 -0.12 9.93
C PHE A 30 -5.88 0.02 9.51
N LEU A 31 -5.44 1.23 9.14
CA LEU A 31 -4.04 1.50 8.79
C LEU A 31 -3.09 1.27 9.97
N TRP A 32 -3.49 1.65 11.17
CA TRP A 32 -2.69 1.45 12.38
C TRP A 32 -2.52 -0.03 12.71
N ASP A 33 -3.58 -0.81 12.51
CA ASP A 33 -3.62 -2.25 12.77
C ASP A 33 -2.95 -3.08 11.66
N TYR A 34 -2.69 -2.50 10.49
CA TYR A 34 -2.10 -3.19 9.32
C TYR A 34 -0.82 -3.99 9.63
N PRO A 35 0.20 -3.46 10.34
CA PRO A 35 1.43 -4.20 10.60
C PRO A 35 1.22 -5.46 11.45
N LYS A 36 0.23 -5.44 12.34
CA LYS A 36 -0.09 -6.53 13.26
C LYS A 36 -1.01 -7.58 12.61
N ASN A 37 -1.98 -7.13 11.83
CA ASN A 37 -3.06 -7.99 11.34
C ASN A 37 -2.84 -8.42 9.88
N SER A 38 -2.83 -7.45 8.96
CA SER A 38 -2.86 -7.74 7.51
C SER A 38 -1.49 -8.14 6.97
N LYS A 39 -0.41 -7.50 7.45
CA LYS A 39 0.95 -7.72 6.92
C LYS A 39 1.40 -9.18 7.02
N PRO A 40 1.29 -9.89 8.18
CA PRO A 40 1.69 -11.29 8.28
C PRO A 40 0.96 -12.19 7.26
N VAL A 41 -0.36 -12.04 7.17
CA VAL A 41 -1.21 -12.82 6.25
C VAL A 41 -0.82 -12.62 4.79
N ILE A 42 -0.52 -11.37 4.39
CA ILE A 42 -0.06 -11.07 3.03
C ILE A 42 1.30 -11.74 2.77
N MET A 43 2.23 -11.64 3.73
CA MET A 43 3.57 -12.23 3.58
C MET A 43 3.51 -13.75 3.46
N ASP A 44 2.67 -14.42 4.25
CA ASP A 44 2.48 -15.88 4.17
C ASP A 44 1.94 -16.28 2.79
N LYS A 45 0.92 -15.57 2.29
CA LYS A 45 0.40 -15.81 0.94
C LYS A 45 1.46 -15.60 -0.13
N LEU A 46 2.27 -14.54 -0.04
CA LEU A 46 3.36 -14.29 -1.00
C LEU A 46 4.41 -15.40 -0.97
N ASN A 47 4.77 -15.90 0.23
CA ASN A 47 5.72 -16.99 0.39
C ASN A 47 5.24 -18.27 -0.33
N THR A 48 3.93 -18.58 -0.30
CA THR A 48 3.39 -19.75 -1.01
C THR A 48 3.51 -19.67 -2.54
N LEU A 49 3.63 -18.47 -3.11
CA LEU A 49 3.71 -18.25 -4.56
C LEU A 49 5.14 -18.30 -5.12
N THR A 50 6.15 -18.27 -4.25
CA THR A 50 7.57 -18.25 -4.64
C THR A 50 8.00 -19.45 -5.49
N SER A 51 7.27 -20.56 -5.39
CA SER A 51 7.49 -21.77 -6.19
C SER A 51 7.21 -21.58 -7.69
N ASN A 52 6.29 -20.68 -8.06
CA ASN A 52 5.81 -20.54 -9.44
C ASN A 52 5.92 -19.10 -9.98
N LYS A 53 6.19 -18.12 -9.12
CA LYS A 53 6.27 -16.72 -9.48
C LYS A 53 7.49 -16.08 -8.83
N ARG A 54 8.16 -15.20 -9.58
CA ARG A 54 9.19 -14.33 -9.02
C ARG A 54 8.52 -13.22 -8.21
N ILE A 55 8.68 -13.27 -6.89
CA ILE A 55 8.18 -12.24 -5.97
C ILE A 55 9.32 -11.30 -5.60
N ILE A 56 9.11 -9.98 -5.76
CA ILE A 56 10.08 -8.95 -5.42
C ILE A 56 9.48 -8.04 -4.36
N ILE A 57 10.16 -7.90 -3.21
CA ILE A 57 9.70 -7.08 -2.08
C ILE A 57 10.67 -5.91 -1.90
N ALA A 58 10.26 -4.74 -2.38
CA ALA A 58 11.03 -3.51 -2.21
C ALA A 58 10.88 -2.95 -0.79
N LYS A 59 12.01 -2.62 -0.15
CA LYS A 59 12.09 -2.04 1.20
C LYS A 59 12.13 -0.51 1.20
N SER A 60 12.34 0.11 0.04
CA SER A 60 12.36 1.56 -0.12
C SER A 60 11.75 1.98 -1.45
N VAL A 61 11.37 3.26 -1.55
CA VAL A 61 10.88 3.87 -2.80
C VAL A 61 11.96 3.83 -3.87
N GLU A 62 13.21 4.12 -3.50
CA GLU A 62 14.35 4.06 -4.43
C GLU A 62 14.55 2.66 -5.00
N GLN A 63 14.51 1.63 -4.15
CA GLN A 63 14.62 0.25 -4.61
C GLN A 63 13.46 -0.12 -5.55
N ALA A 64 12.23 0.29 -5.21
CA ALA A 64 11.06 0.04 -6.07
C ALA A 64 11.22 0.71 -7.44
N LEU A 65 11.67 1.97 -7.48
CA LEU A 65 11.90 2.70 -8.72
C LEU A 65 12.99 2.06 -9.57
N HIS A 66 14.07 1.59 -8.95
CA HIS A 66 15.13 0.88 -9.67
C HIS A 66 14.59 -0.41 -10.31
N LEU A 67 13.83 -1.21 -9.56
CA LEU A 67 13.26 -2.46 -10.06
C LEU A 67 12.28 -2.26 -11.23
N CYS A 68 11.46 -1.20 -11.19
CA CYS A 68 10.52 -0.88 -12.27
C CYS A 68 11.20 -0.36 -13.54
N LYS A 69 12.38 0.26 -13.43
CA LYS A 69 13.15 0.77 -14.58
C LYS A 69 14.00 -0.30 -15.25
N SER A 70 14.35 -1.35 -14.51
CA SER A 70 15.19 -2.46 -14.96
C SER A 70 14.39 -3.66 -15.51
N SER A 71 13.06 -3.56 -15.57
CA SER A 71 12.15 -4.57 -16.12
C SER A 71 11.52 -4.06 -17.41
#